data_AF-A0A7Y0MDG3-F1
#
_entry.id   AF-A0A7Y0MDG3-F1
#
_cell.length_a   1.000
_cell.length_b   1.000
_cell.length_c   1.000
_cell.angle_alpha   90.00
_cell.angle_beta   90.00
_cell.angle_gamma   90.00
#
_symmetry.space_group_name_H-M   'P 1'
#
loop_
_entity.id
_entity.type
_entity.pdbx_description
1 polymer ?
#
loop_
_entity_poly.entity_id
_entity_poly.type
_entity_poly.pdbx_seq_one_letter_code
_entity_poly.pdbx_strand_id
1 'polypeptide(L)'
;MFEYAVAEGVFVSFQRYRCPAADGLTALPTSAGALPLCIVGATDGAVRLLVALPAGEACWIGITGARHAAPALIGLLARTGGNTWLDLLSGVELRNFTAHTSTCVPPSRQVIGIPQNDGGWLPFCLEPGLDGLPASGDLVLVVGPDPAGTAGQPSAVTVEIRFAGIQDFERDCGERVPELNTDSVYKGRRLP
;
A
#
# COMPACT_ATOMS: atom_id res chain seq x y z
N MET A 1 0.23 15.12 -0.82
CA MET A 1 -1.04 14.52 -0.28
C MET A 1 -0.70 13.33 0.65
N PHE A 2 -1.58 12.86 1.57
CA PHE A 2 -1.25 11.75 2.52
C PHE A 2 -2.24 10.56 2.51
N GLU A 3 -3.40 10.74 1.88
CA GLU A 3 -4.41 9.72 1.65
C GLU A 3 -4.96 9.93 0.25
N TYR A 4 -5.33 8.84 -0.41
CA TYR A 4 -5.96 8.91 -1.72
C TYR A 4 -7.29 8.15 -1.72
N ALA A 5 -8.33 8.77 -2.27
CA ALA A 5 -9.62 8.11 -2.49
C ALA A 5 -9.53 7.21 -3.72
N VAL A 6 -9.42 5.90 -3.51
CA VAL A 6 -9.23 4.89 -4.57
C VAL A 6 -10.54 4.52 -5.25
N ALA A 7 -11.65 4.66 -4.53
CA ALA A 7 -13.02 4.53 -5.02
C ALA A 7 -13.92 5.41 -4.15
N GLU A 8 -15.19 5.53 -4.50
CA GLU A 8 -16.15 6.28 -3.70
C GLU A 8 -16.21 5.72 -2.27
N GLY A 9 -15.79 6.53 -1.30
CA GLY A 9 -15.79 6.16 0.11
C GLY A 9 -14.72 5.14 0.52
N VAL A 10 -13.77 4.78 -0.34
CA VAL A 10 -12.63 3.91 -0.02
C VAL A 10 -11.33 4.69 -0.16
N PHE A 11 -10.49 4.63 0.85
CA PHE A 11 -9.26 5.41 0.92
C PHE A 11 -8.05 4.53 1.21
N VAL A 12 -6.89 4.92 0.66
CA VAL A 12 -5.59 4.28 0.91
C VAL A 12 -4.60 5.26 1.50
N SER A 13 -3.77 4.78 2.42
CA SER A 13 -2.67 5.53 3.01
C SER A 13 -1.47 4.65 3.30
N PHE A 14 -0.31 5.28 3.46
CA PHE A 14 0.96 4.61 3.66
C PHE A 14 1.58 5.15 4.94
N GLN A 15 1.89 4.28 5.87
CA GLN A 15 2.28 4.66 7.22
C GLN A 15 3.71 4.17 7.46
N ARG A 16 4.62 5.11 7.68
CA ARG A 16 6.05 4.82 7.76
C ARG A 16 6.48 4.43 9.16
N TYR A 17 7.55 3.68 9.23
CA TYR A 17 8.28 3.35 10.44
C TYR A 17 9.75 3.10 10.07
N ARG A 18 10.61 3.01 11.08
CA ARG A 18 12.02 2.68 10.86
C ARG A 18 12.12 1.25 10.32
N CYS A 19 12.86 1.05 9.23
CA CYS A 19 13.03 -0.29 8.68
C CYS A 19 13.66 -1.22 9.73
N PRO A 20 13.08 -2.41 9.99
CA PRO A 20 13.62 -3.38 10.95
C PRO A 20 14.95 -3.97 10.43
N ALA A 21 15.84 -4.36 11.34
CA ALA A 21 17.01 -5.12 10.98
C ALA A 21 16.59 -6.56 10.64
N ALA A 22 16.88 -6.99 9.41
CA ALA A 22 16.85 -8.34 8.78
C ALA A 22 15.72 -9.35 9.11
N ASP A 23 15.16 -9.41 10.31
CA ASP A 23 14.36 -10.53 10.81
C ASP A 23 12.85 -10.43 10.47
N GLY A 24 12.49 -9.60 9.49
CA GLY A 24 11.09 -9.36 9.13
C GLY A 24 10.28 -8.74 10.28
N LEU A 25 8.96 -8.90 10.21
CA LEU A 25 7.98 -8.36 11.14
C LEU A 25 7.13 -9.49 11.71
N THR A 26 6.89 -9.44 13.02
CA THR A 26 6.00 -10.38 13.72
C THR A 26 4.72 -9.72 14.26
N ALA A 27 4.64 -8.39 14.16
CA ALA A 27 3.49 -7.59 14.56
C ALA A 27 3.42 -6.30 13.73
N LEU A 28 2.26 -5.64 13.75
CA LEU A 28 2.08 -4.33 13.10
C LEU A 28 3.02 -3.29 13.74
N PRO A 29 3.91 -2.65 12.96
CA PRO A 29 4.81 -1.62 13.47
C PRO A 29 4.08 -0.35 13.89
N THR A 30 4.59 0.32 14.91
CA THR A 30 4.10 1.64 15.31
C THR A 30 4.41 2.66 14.20
N SER A 31 3.38 3.34 13.69
CA SER A 31 3.55 4.38 12.68
C SER A 31 4.28 5.60 13.27
N ALA A 32 5.27 6.09 12.53
CA ALA A 32 5.96 7.36 12.72
C ALA A 32 5.40 8.47 11.79
N GLY A 33 4.25 8.23 11.16
CA GLY A 33 3.50 9.20 10.35
C GLY A 33 3.13 8.69 8.96
N ALA A 34 2.22 9.40 8.30
CA ALA A 34 1.84 9.10 6.92
C ALA A 34 2.94 9.53 5.94
N LEU A 35 3.16 8.73 4.89
CA LEU A 35 4.03 9.08 3.77
C LEU A 35 3.31 10.00 2.79
N PRO A 36 4.00 11.02 2.26
CA PRO A 36 3.52 11.78 1.12
C PRO A 36 3.29 10.89 -0.11
N LEU A 37 2.22 11.17 -0.84
CA LEU A 37 1.90 10.56 -2.12
C LEU A 37 1.44 11.63 -3.13
N CYS A 38 1.60 11.34 -4.42
CA CYS A 38 1.05 12.13 -5.52
C CYS A 38 0.56 11.23 -6.66
N ILE A 39 -0.28 11.79 -7.53
CA ILE A 39 -0.77 11.11 -8.73
C ILE A 39 0.18 11.47 -9.88
N VAL A 40 0.82 10.48 -10.47
CA VAL A 40 1.79 10.66 -11.58
C VAL A 40 1.24 10.27 -12.94
N GLY A 41 0.02 9.75 -12.97
CA GLY A 41 -0.68 9.45 -14.21
C GLY A 41 -2.02 8.77 -13.96
N ALA A 42 -2.86 8.81 -14.99
CA ALA A 42 -4.09 8.04 -15.06
C ALA A 42 -4.26 7.55 -16.51
N THR A 43 -4.67 6.30 -16.67
CA THR A 43 -5.10 5.72 -17.94
C THR A 43 -6.53 5.20 -17.77
N ASP A 44 -7.19 4.83 -18.86
CA ASP A 44 -8.52 4.21 -18.77
C ASP A 44 -8.48 2.99 -17.84
N GLY A 45 -9.14 3.12 -16.69
CA GLY A 45 -9.27 2.07 -15.67
C GLY A 45 -8.14 1.97 -14.64
N ALA A 46 -7.09 2.80 -14.70
CA ALA A 46 -5.99 2.76 -13.73
C ALA A 46 -5.46 4.13 -13.30
N VAL A 47 -5.20 4.29 -12.00
CA VAL A 47 -4.52 5.46 -11.42
C VAL A 47 -3.12 5.06 -10.99
N ARG A 48 -2.12 5.92 -11.25
CA ARG A 48 -0.73 5.72 -10.81
C ARG A 48 -0.40 6.64 -9.66
N LEU A 49 -0.10 6.06 -8.51
CA LEU A 49 0.37 6.74 -7.32
C LEU A 49 1.89 6.55 -7.18
N LEU A 50 2.57 7.66 -6.93
CA LEU A 50 3.95 7.66 -6.45
C LEU A 50 3.93 7.98 -4.95
N VAL A 51 4.61 7.15 -4.15
CA VAL A 51 4.67 7.29 -2.69
C VAL A 51 6.12 7.47 -2.30
N ALA A 52 6.41 8.52 -1.53
CA ALA A 52 7.75 8.75 -0.99
C ALA A 52 8.08 7.62 0.00
N LEU A 53 9.24 6.99 -0.13
CA LEU A 53 9.74 6.00 0.82
C LEU A 53 11.26 6.20 0.99
N PRO A 54 11.69 7.01 1.97
CA PRO A 54 13.11 7.27 2.23
C PRO A 54 13.92 6.00 2.52
N ALA A 55 15.22 6.04 2.22
CA ALA A 55 16.14 4.96 2.58
C ALA A 55 16.18 4.77 4.10
N GLY A 56 16.22 3.50 4.55
CA GLY A 56 16.15 3.14 5.97
C GLY A 56 14.75 3.26 6.60
N GLU A 57 13.73 3.66 5.84
CA GLU A 57 12.32 3.61 6.24
C GLU A 57 11.61 2.42 5.58
N ALA A 58 10.53 1.99 6.21
CA ALA A 58 9.60 1.01 5.69
C ALA A 58 8.18 1.52 5.90
N CYS A 59 7.19 0.90 5.23
CA CYS A 59 5.79 1.27 5.43
C CYS A 59 4.85 0.07 5.52
N TRP A 60 3.66 0.33 6.06
CA TRP A 60 2.49 -0.53 5.96
C TRP A 60 1.35 0.27 5.31
N ILE A 61 0.40 -0.43 4.70
CA ILE A 61 -0.67 0.18 3.91
C ILE A 61 -1.96 0.12 4.72
N GLY A 62 -2.57 1.27 4.98
CA GLY A 62 -3.89 1.39 5.59
C GLY A 62 -4.95 1.58 4.53
N ILE A 63 -6.02 0.79 4.59
CA ILE A 63 -7.18 0.89 3.70
C ILE A 63 -8.42 1.08 4.56
N THR A 64 -9.13 2.19 4.36
CA THR A 64 -10.27 2.60 5.19
C THR A 64 -11.50 2.80 4.32
N GLY A 65 -12.67 2.55 4.91
CA GLY A 65 -13.95 2.85 4.30
C GLY A 65 -14.63 3.97 5.08
N ALA A 66 -15.27 4.92 4.39
CA ALA A 66 -16.11 5.89 5.06
C ALA A 66 -17.24 5.17 5.82
N ARG A 67 -17.67 5.74 6.95
CA ARG A 67 -18.64 5.11 7.88
C ARG A 67 -19.94 4.64 7.23
N HIS A 68 -20.32 5.25 6.10
CA HIS A 68 -21.55 4.96 5.37
C HIS A 68 -21.30 4.57 3.91
N ALA A 69 -20.05 4.25 3.55
CA ALA A 69 -19.72 3.76 2.21
C ALA A 69 -20.30 2.36 1.99
N ALA A 70 -20.68 2.08 0.74
CA ALA A 70 -20.99 0.72 0.34
C ALA A 70 -19.76 -0.18 0.52
N PRO A 71 -19.94 -1.44 0.96
CA PRO A 71 -18.88 -2.44 0.97
C PRO A 71 -18.18 -2.57 -0.39
N ALA A 72 -16.85 -2.55 -0.37
CA ALA A 72 -16.01 -2.80 -1.53
C ALA A 72 -15.05 -3.95 -1.25
N LEU A 73 -14.81 -4.79 -2.26
CA LEU A 73 -13.76 -5.80 -2.21
C LEU A 73 -12.45 -5.19 -2.64
N ILE A 74 -11.41 -5.47 -1.87
CA ILE A 74 -10.04 -5.06 -2.16
C ILE A 74 -9.16 -6.29 -2.37
N GLY A 75 -8.32 -6.27 -3.41
CA GLY A 75 -7.22 -7.20 -3.61
C GLY A 75 -5.93 -6.40 -3.73
N LEU A 76 -4.82 -6.93 -3.23
CA LEU A 76 -3.52 -6.25 -3.29
C LEU A 76 -2.47 -7.21 -3.82
N LEU A 77 -1.80 -6.78 -4.89
CA LEU A 77 -0.80 -7.55 -5.59
C LEU A 77 0.56 -6.84 -5.51
N ALA A 78 1.63 -7.61 -5.40
CA ALA A 78 3.00 -7.13 -5.60
C ALA A 78 3.61 -7.80 -6.83
N ARG A 79 4.36 -7.05 -7.62
CA ARG A 79 5.12 -7.62 -8.73
C ARG A 79 6.44 -8.21 -8.21
N THR A 80 6.67 -9.50 -8.47
CA THR A 80 7.86 -10.23 -7.97
C THR A 80 8.96 -10.40 -9.02
N GLY A 81 8.69 -10.03 -10.28
CA GLY A 81 9.64 -10.12 -11.40
C GLY A 81 9.01 -10.78 -12.63
N GLY A 82 9.43 -10.40 -13.84
CA GLY A 82 8.83 -10.91 -15.08
C GLY A 82 7.31 -10.69 -15.14
N ASN A 83 6.56 -11.78 -15.32
CA ASN A 83 5.10 -11.82 -15.38
C ASN A 83 4.45 -12.49 -14.15
N THR A 84 5.19 -12.66 -13.05
CA THR A 84 4.64 -13.21 -11.80
C THR A 84 4.21 -12.11 -10.84
N TRP A 85 3.14 -12.41 -10.10
CA TRP A 85 2.54 -11.57 -9.10
C TRP A 85 2.46 -12.32 -7.79
N LEU A 86 2.45 -11.61 -6.68
CA LEU A 86 2.19 -12.17 -5.35
C LEU A 86 0.93 -11.51 -4.80
N ASP A 87 -0.04 -12.32 -4.40
CA ASP A 87 -1.20 -11.85 -3.66
C ASP A 87 -0.77 -11.53 -2.23
N LEU A 88 -0.77 -10.26 -1.85
CA LEU A 88 -0.28 -9.81 -0.54
C LEU A 88 -1.22 -10.14 0.61
N LEU A 89 -2.47 -10.52 0.32
CA LEU A 89 -3.45 -10.92 1.34
C LEU A 89 -3.34 -12.40 1.70
N SER A 90 -2.90 -13.24 0.75
CA SER A 90 -2.77 -14.70 0.95
C SER A 90 -1.35 -15.24 0.92
N GLY A 91 -0.40 -14.49 0.37
CA GLY A 91 0.98 -14.93 0.14
C GLY A 91 1.14 -15.90 -1.03
N VAL A 92 0.11 -16.05 -1.87
CA VAL A 92 0.12 -16.98 -3.00
C VAL A 92 0.72 -16.31 -4.23
N GLU A 93 1.69 -16.96 -4.87
CA GLU A 93 2.21 -16.56 -6.19
C GLU A 93 1.18 -16.84 -7.29
N LEU A 94 1.02 -15.87 -8.19
CA LEU A 94 0.07 -15.85 -9.27
C LEU A 94 0.79 -15.69 -10.61
N ARG A 95 0.31 -16.41 -11.61
CA ARG A 95 0.82 -16.34 -13.00
C ARG A 95 0.09 -15.31 -13.86
N ASN A 96 -0.98 -14.73 -13.34
CA ASN A 96 -1.85 -13.79 -14.02
C ASN A 96 -2.23 -12.63 -13.09
N PHE A 97 -2.69 -11.55 -13.70
CA PHE A 97 -3.13 -10.34 -13.02
C PHE A 97 -4.58 -10.50 -12.52
N THR A 98 -4.77 -11.33 -11.49
CA THR A 98 -6.09 -11.54 -10.87
C THR A 98 -5.88 -11.88 -9.41
N ALA A 99 -6.37 -11.03 -8.51
CA ALA A 99 -6.29 -11.27 -7.07
C ALA A 99 -6.92 -12.62 -6.72
N HIS A 100 -6.18 -13.45 -6.00
CA HIS A 100 -6.65 -14.74 -5.52
C HIS A 100 -7.54 -14.57 -4.29
N THR A 101 -7.16 -13.63 -3.43
CA THR A 101 -7.88 -13.28 -2.22
C THR A 101 -8.31 -11.83 -2.29
N SER A 102 -9.53 -11.58 -1.80
CA SER A 102 -10.03 -10.24 -1.57
C SER A 102 -10.58 -10.13 -0.15
N THR A 103 -10.62 -8.92 0.37
CA THR A 103 -11.26 -8.63 1.66
C THR A 103 -12.17 -7.42 1.53
N CYS A 104 -13.19 -7.36 2.38
CA CYS A 104 -14.17 -6.29 2.37
C CYS A 104 -13.72 -5.09 3.21
N VAL A 105 -14.01 -3.89 2.71
CA VAL A 105 -13.87 -2.59 3.39
C VAL A 105 -15.18 -1.81 3.25
N PRO A 106 -15.75 -1.25 4.33
CA PRO A 106 -15.35 -1.41 5.74
C PRO A 106 -15.54 -2.86 6.28
N PRO A 107 -14.88 -3.25 7.39
CA PRO A 107 -14.05 -2.44 8.28
C PRO A 107 -12.67 -2.12 7.69
N SER A 108 -11.96 -1.17 8.30
CA SER A 108 -10.59 -0.80 7.90
C SER A 108 -9.64 -2.01 7.95
N ARG A 109 -8.67 -2.02 7.05
CA ARG A 109 -7.65 -3.08 6.90
C ARG A 109 -6.26 -2.47 6.93
N GLN A 110 -5.31 -3.26 7.41
CA GLN A 110 -3.89 -2.96 7.28
C GLN A 110 -3.20 -4.09 6.51
N VAL A 111 -2.32 -3.74 5.58
CA VAL A 111 -1.38 -4.68 4.97
C VAL A 111 0.00 -4.34 5.51
N ILE A 112 0.51 -5.22 6.38
CA ILE A 112 1.73 -5.01 7.17
C ILE A 112 2.99 -5.06 6.29
N GLY A 113 2.97 -5.95 5.30
CA GLY A 113 4.12 -6.26 4.46
C GLY A 113 3.83 -7.45 3.57
N ILE A 114 4.89 -8.09 3.08
CA ILE A 114 4.81 -9.29 2.24
C ILE A 114 4.79 -10.53 3.15
N PRO A 115 3.71 -11.34 3.15
CA PRO A 115 3.62 -12.49 4.04
C PRO A 115 4.71 -13.55 3.77
N GLN A 116 5.18 -14.18 4.84
CA GLN A 116 6.18 -15.25 4.81
C GLN A 116 5.60 -16.59 5.32
N ASN A 117 6.26 -17.70 4.98
CA ASN A 117 5.82 -19.05 5.38
C ASN A 117 5.92 -19.31 6.89
N ASP A 118 6.69 -18.51 7.63
CA ASP A 118 6.84 -18.59 9.09
C ASP A 118 5.78 -17.79 9.86
N GLY A 119 4.84 -17.16 9.14
CA GLY A 119 3.77 -16.32 9.70
C GLY A 119 4.18 -14.87 9.96
N GLY A 120 5.41 -14.48 9.61
CA GLY A 120 5.86 -13.09 9.63
C GLY A 120 5.55 -12.33 8.34
N TRP A 121 6.03 -11.09 8.28
CA TRP A 121 5.98 -10.25 7.08
C TRP A 121 7.33 -9.62 6.78
N LEU A 122 7.68 -9.54 5.51
CA LEU A 122 8.77 -8.67 5.06
C LEU A 122 8.26 -7.23 4.93
N PRO A 123 9.02 -6.24 5.41
CA PRO A 123 8.60 -4.83 5.32
C PRO A 123 8.57 -4.35 3.87
N PHE A 124 7.62 -3.46 3.54
CA PHE A 124 7.68 -2.69 2.30
C PHE A 124 8.78 -1.63 2.41
N CYS A 125 9.89 -1.83 1.71
CA CYS A 125 11.05 -0.94 1.71
C CYS A 125 11.74 -0.96 0.33
N LEU A 126 12.48 0.11 0.00
CA LEU A 126 13.23 0.19 -1.25
C LEU A 126 14.48 -0.70 -1.25
N GLU A 127 15.13 -0.78 -0.10
CA GLU A 127 16.37 -1.51 0.11
C GLU A 127 16.12 -2.57 1.19
N PRO A 128 15.55 -3.73 0.83
CA PRO A 128 15.49 -4.83 1.77
C PRO A 128 16.92 -5.21 2.13
N GLY A 129 17.26 -5.16 3.42
CA GLY A 129 18.59 -5.58 3.92
C GLY A 129 18.86 -7.08 3.78
N LEU A 130 18.06 -7.80 2.99
CA LEU A 130 18.14 -9.22 2.71
C LEU A 130 18.19 -9.45 1.20
N ASP A 131 19.24 -10.16 0.76
CA ASP A 131 19.42 -10.54 -0.64
C ASP A 131 18.26 -11.43 -1.13
N GLY A 132 17.80 -11.16 -2.36
CA GLY A 132 16.81 -12.00 -3.04
C GLY A 132 15.34 -11.68 -2.72
N LEU A 133 15.06 -10.71 -1.85
CA LEU A 133 13.71 -10.19 -1.69
C LEU A 133 13.37 -9.24 -2.85
N PRO A 134 12.14 -9.30 -3.39
CA PRO A 134 11.73 -8.30 -4.37
C PRO A 134 11.79 -6.93 -3.68
N ALA A 135 12.63 -6.04 -4.21
CA ALA A 135 12.47 -4.61 -3.93
C ALA A 135 10.98 -4.30 -4.13
N SER A 136 10.34 -3.63 -3.17
CA SER A 136 8.89 -3.44 -3.15
C SER A 136 8.44 -2.43 -4.23
N GLY A 137 8.88 -2.59 -5.47
CA GLY A 137 8.91 -1.53 -6.47
C GLY A 137 7.54 -1.18 -7.02
N ASP A 138 6.69 -2.18 -7.28
CA ASP A 138 5.39 -1.98 -7.91
C ASP A 138 4.31 -2.83 -7.22
N LEU A 139 3.35 -2.15 -6.62
CA LEU A 139 2.14 -2.75 -6.05
C LEU A 139 0.93 -2.37 -6.90
N VAL A 140 -0.10 -3.22 -6.86
CA VAL A 140 -1.37 -2.95 -7.51
C VAL A 140 -2.50 -3.25 -6.54
N LEU A 141 -3.25 -2.21 -6.20
CA LEU A 141 -4.51 -2.32 -5.48
C LEU A 141 -5.65 -2.43 -6.49
N VAL A 142 -6.42 -3.50 -6.38
CA VAL A 142 -7.65 -3.70 -7.13
C VAL A 142 -8.82 -3.45 -6.20
N VAL A 143 -9.70 -2.53 -6.56
CA VAL A 143 -10.94 -2.25 -5.85
C VAL A 143 -12.09 -2.64 -6.73
N GLY A 144 -12.99 -3.48 -6.22
CA GLY A 144 -14.13 -3.99 -6.96
C GLY A 144 -15.42 -3.93 -6.16
N PRO A 145 -16.56 -4.05 -6.85
CA PRO A 145 -17.85 -4.25 -6.20
C PRO A 145 -17.84 -5.48 -5.29
N ASP A 146 -18.49 -5.39 -4.13
CA ASP A 146 -18.91 -6.58 -3.38
C ASP A 146 -20.04 -7.28 -4.14
N PRO A 147 -19.87 -8.54 -4.59
CA PRO A 147 -20.91 -9.26 -5.35
C PRO A 147 -22.23 -9.44 -4.58
N ALA A 148 -22.23 -9.27 -3.25
CA ALA A 148 -23.45 -9.25 -2.44
C ALA A 148 -24.16 -7.88 -2.38
N GLY A 149 -23.56 -6.83 -2.95
CA GLY A 149 -24.06 -5.45 -2.89
C GLY A 149 -25.16 -5.13 -3.90
N THR A 150 -26.06 -4.21 -3.52
CA THR A 150 -27.14 -3.69 -4.37
C THR A 150 -26.67 -2.51 -5.23
N ALA A 151 -27.44 -2.19 -6.27
CA ALA A 151 -27.14 -1.20 -7.32
C ALA A 151 -26.52 0.13 -6.82
N GLY A 152 -25.52 0.62 -7.56
CA GLY A 152 -24.77 1.85 -7.23
C GLY A 152 -23.29 1.60 -6.91
N GLN A 153 -22.77 0.39 -7.13
CA GLN A 153 -21.37 0.09 -6.82
C GLN A 153 -20.38 0.71 -7.81
N PRO A 154 -19.19 1.10 -7.33
CA PRO A 154 -18.14 1.61 -8.20
C PRO A 154 -17.71 0.55 -9.21
N SER A 155 -17.44 0.98 -10.45
CA SER A 155 -16.71 0.15 -11.41
C SER A 155 -15.38 -0.30 -10.81
N ALA A 156 -14.89 -1.46 -11.24
CA ALA A 156 -13.59 -1.92 -10.78
C ALA A 156 -12.51 -0.87 -11.09
N VAL A 157 -11.76 -0.45 -10.07
CA VAL A 157 -10.66 0.51 -10.17
C VAL A 157 -9.36 -0.20 -9.87
N THR A 158 -8.37 0.04 -10.72
CA THR A 158 -6.99 -0.40 -10.47
C THR A 158 -6.16 0.81 -10.03
N VAL A 159 -5.34 0.63 -9.00
CA VAL A 159 -4.40 1.64 -8.53
C VAL A 159 -3.00 1.03 -8.51
N GLU A 160 -2.16 1.47 -9.44
CA GLU A 160 -0.75 1.15 -9.48
C GLU A 160 -0.02 2.05 -8.48
N ILE A 161 0.75 1.45 -7.58
CA ILE A 161 1.45 2.14 -6.50
C ILE A 161 2.94 1.84 -6.67
N ARG A 162 3.74 2.90 -6.75
CA ARG A 162 5.20 2.79 -6.82
C ARG A 162 5.84 3.54 -5.65
N PHE A 163 6.81 2.91 -5.00
CA PHE A 163 7.65 3.59 -4.01
C PHE A 163 8.84 4.27 -4.70
N ALA A 164 9.16 5.47 -4.23
CA ALA A 164 10.28 6.26 -4.73
C ALA A 164 11.11 6.84 -3.59
N GLY A 165 12.42 6.91 -3.78
CA GLY A 165 13.30 7.63 -2.86
C GLY A 165 12.99 9.13 -2.84
N ILE A 166 13.52 9.85 -1.85
CA ILE A 166 13.24 11.28 -1.65
C ILE A 166 13.46 12.08 -2.94
N GLN A 167 14.63 11.94 -3.57
CA GLN A 167 14.98 12.75 -4.74
C GLN A 167 14.05 12.51 -5.93
N ASP A 168 13.67 11.25 -6.18
CA ASP A 168 12.76 10.90 -7.27
C ASP A 168 11.34 11.42 -7.00
N PHE A 169 10.85 11.27 -5.77
CA PHE A 169 9.55 11.78 -5.37
C PHE A 169 9.49 13.31 -5.47
N GLU A 170 10.46 14.03 -4.91
CA GLU A 170 10.47 15.50 -4.92
C GLU A 170 10.56 16.06 -6.35
N ARG A 171 11.31 15.38 -7.24
CA ARG A 171 11.38 15.74 -8.66
C ARG A 171 10.04 15.54 -9.36
N ASP A 172 9.39 14.40 -9.17
CA ASP A 172 8.21 14.01 -9.95
C ASP A 172 6.91 14.61 -9.38
N CYS A 173 6.85 14.87 -8.07
CA CYS A 173 5.69 15.40 -7.37
C CYS A 173 5.80 16.89 -6.99
N GLY A 174 7.01 17.48 -6.96
CA GLY A 174 7.22 18.87 -6.54
C GLY A 174 6.92 19.15 -5.06
N GLU A 175 6.69 18.12 -4.24
CA GLU A 175 6.44 18.21 -2.80
C GLU A 175 7.65 17.71 -2.01
N ARG A 176 8.02 18.39 -0.92
CA ARG A 176 9.09 17.93 -0.03
C ARG A 176 8.67 16.75 0.83
N VAL A 177 9.59 15.81 1.06
CA VAL A 177 9.38 14.69 1.98
C VAL A 177 9.74 15.09 3.41
N PRO A 178 8.81 15.04 4.38
CA PRO A 178 9.14 15.36 5.77
C PRO A 178 10.10 14.34 6.38
N GLU A 179 11.06 14.79 7.19
CA GLU A 179 11.95 13.90 7.94
C GLU A 179 11.17 12.96 8.88
N LEU A 180 11.72 11.78 9.15
CA LEU A 180 11.18 10.86 10.15
C LEU A 180 11.29 11.48 11.54
N ASN A 181 10.16 11.62 12.23
CA ASN A 181 10.14 12.06 13.62
C ASN A 181 9.74 10.87 14.51
N THR A 182 10.72 10.24 15.15
CA THR A 182 10.50 9.07 16.03
C THR A 182 9.97 9.45 17.41
N ASP A 183 10.13 10.71 17.83
CA ASP A 183 9.64 11.23 19.11
C ASP A 183 8.20 11.76 18.99
N SER A 184 7.66 11.79 17.77
CA SER A 184 6.27 12.06 17.51
C SER A 184 5.45 10.89 18.06
N VAL A 185 4.91 11.06 19.26
CA VAL A 185 3.81 10.21 19.71
C VAL A 185 2.63 10.35 18.73
N TYR A 186 2.41 11.53 18.09
CA TYR A 186 1.37 11.80 17.05
C TYR A 186 1.49 13.14 16.24
N LYS A 187 2.57 13.49 15.50
CA LYS A 187 2.67 14.76 14.73
C LYS A 187 2.95 14.62 13.22
N GLY A 188 2.15 13.81 12.53
CA GLY A 188 2.15 13.70 11.07
C GLY A 188 0.94 12.93 10.54
N ARG A 189 -0.27 13.47 10.76
CA ARG A 189 -1.60 12.99 10.35
C ARG A 189 -1.90 11.51 10.66
N ARG A 190 -2.68 11.27 11.72
CA ARG A 190 -3.67 10.17 11.64
C ARG A 190 -4.64 10.52 10.54
N LEU A 191 -4.83 9.61 9.60
CA LEU A 191 -6.07 9.57 8.86
C LEU A 191 -7.13 8.96 9.79
N PRO A 192 -8.37 9.48 9.73
CA PRO A 192 -9.44 9.15 10.65
C PRO A 192 -9.74 7.64 10.75
#